data_AF-A0AA87IKJ4-F1
#
_entry.id   AF-A0AA87IKJ4-F1
#
_cell.length_a   1.000
_cell.length_b   1.000
_cell.length_c   1.000
_cell.angle_alpha   90.00
_cell.angle_beta   90.00
_cell.angle_gamma   90.00
#
_symmetry.space_group_name_H-M   'P 1'
#
loop_
_entity.id
_entity.type
_entity.pdbx_description
1 polymer ?
#
loop_
_entity_poly.entity_id
_entity_poly.type
_entity_poly.pdbx_seq_one_letter_code
_entity_poly.pdbx_strand_id
1 'polypeptide(L)' 'MQPSIAATGHGKPMAGAVLAKGLVDLAENFQQTAVPAYGKYVHTK' A
#
# COMPACT_ATOMS: atom_id res chain seq x y z
N MET A 1 -6.27 -3.76 12.39
CA MET A 1 -7.09 -4.83 11.77
C MET A 1 -6.22 -5.57 10.75
N GLN A 2 -6.40 -6.88 10.57
CA GLN A 2 -5.67 -7.68 9.57
C GLN A 2 -6.67 -8.18 8.51
N PRO A 3 -6.85 -7.46 7.39
CA PRO A 3 -7.86 -7.82 6.41
C PRO A 3 -7.48 -9.10 5.67
N SER A 4 -8.46 -9.97 5.42
CA SER A 4 -8.30 -11.21 4.65
C SER A 4 -8.54 -11.01 3.15
N ILE A 5 -9.26 -9.94 2.77
CA ILE A 5 -9.59 -9.57 1.38
C ILE A 5 -9.53 -8.05 1.23
N ALA A 6 -8.98 -7.59 0.11
CA ALA A 6 -9.02 -6.21 -0.36
C ALA A 6 -9.73 -6.18 -1.71
N ALA A 7 -10.96 -5.67 -1.75
CA ALA A 7 -11.75 -5.47 -2.96
C ALA A 7 -11.66 -4.00 -3.40
N THR A 8 -10.76 -3.71 -4.33
CA THR A 8 -10.52 -2.33 -4.82
C THR A 8 -11.54 -1.93 -5.88
N GLY A 9 -11.99 -0.67 -5.88
CA GLY A 9 -12.93 -0.17 -6.89
C GLY A 9 -12.40 -0.21 -8.34
N HIS A 10 -11.08 -0.14 -8.54
CA HIS A 10 -10.43 -0.21 -9.85
C HIS A 10 -9.23 -1.18 -9.84
N GLY A 11 -9.47 -2.47 -9.58
CA GLY A 11 -8.43 -3.49 -9.56
C GLY A 11 -8.97 -4.88 -9.24
N LYS A 12 -8.15 -5.91 -9.45
CA LYS A 12 -8.52 -7.28 -9.08
C LYS A 12 -8.43 -7.42 -7.56
N PRO A 13 -9.42 -8.07 -6.90
CA PRO A 13 -9.35 -8.32 -5.48
C PRO A 13 -8.08 -9.08 -5.09
N MET A 14 -7.46 -8.68 -3.98
CA MET A 14 -6.30 -9.35 -3.39
C MET A 14 -6.71 -10.02 -2.08
N ALA A 15 -6.20 -11.20 -1.79
CA ALA A 15 -6.61 -11.95 -0.59
C ALA A 15 -5.48 -12.79 -0.01
N GLY A 16 -5.68 -13.23 1.23
CA GLY A 16 -4.82 -14.19 1.92
C GLY A 16 -3.36 -13.75 2.02
N ALA A 17 -2.43 -14.69 1.82
CA ALA A 17 -0.99 -14.45 2.01
C ALA A 17 -0.43 -13.35 1.10
N VAL A 18 -0.98 -13.18 -0.11
CA VAL A 18 -0.55 -12.14 -1.04
C VAL A 18 -0.88 -10.75 -0.51
N LEU A 19 -2.10 -10.59 0.02
CA LEU A 19 -2.51 -9.33 0.65
C LEU A 19 -1.70 -9.05 1.92
N ALA A 20 -1.54 -10.05 2.79
CA ALA A 20 -0.80 -9.90 4.03
C ALA A 20 0.67 -9.49 3.77
N LYS A 21 1.35 -10.19 2.86
CA LYS A 21 2.74 -9.88 2.50
C LYS A 21 2.85 -8.49 1.88
N GLY A 22 1.94 -8.14 0.96
CA GLY A 22 1.95 -6.83 0.31
C GLY A 22 1.72 -5.67 1.29
N LEU A 23 0.86 -5.85 2.30
CA LEU A 23 0.63 -4.84 3.33
C LEU A 23 1.84 -4.68 4.26
N VAL A 24 2.51 -5.77 4.64
CA VAL A 24 3.74 -5.71 5.44
C VAL A 24 4.83 -4.97 4.67
N ASP A 25 5.07 -5.37 3.42
CA ASP A 25 6.08 -4.74 2.56
C ASP A 25 5.77 -3.25 2.32
N LEU A 26 4.50 -2.92 2.06
CA LEU A 26 4.08 -1.53 1.90
C LEU A 26 4.29 -0.72 3.19
N ALA A 27 4.00 -1.28 4.36
CA ALA A 27 4.18 -0.58 5.63
C ALA A 27 5.65 -0.32 5.93
N GLU A 28 6.52 -1.29 5.63
CA GLU A 28 7.97 -1.19 5.85
C GLU A 28 8.64 -0.24 4.85
N ASN A 29 8.19 -0.24 3.59
CA ASN A 29 8.87 0.45 2.49
C ASN A 29 8.07 1.64 1.92
N PHE A 30 7.04 2.12 2.61
CA PHE A 30 6.08 3.12 2.11
C PHE A 30 6.74 4.36 1.48
N GLN A 31 7.75 4.91 2.17
CA GLN A 31 8.46 6.12 1.73
C GLN A 31 9.18 5.94 0.39
N GLN A 32 9.60 4.71 0.07
CA GLN A 32 10.36 4.42 -1.14
C GLN A 32 9.44 3.94 -2.28
N THR A 33 8.36 3.22 -1.95
CA THR A 33 7.53 2.52 -2.94
C THR A 33 6.24 3.27 -3.29
N ALA A 34 5.67 4.03 -2.35
CA ALA A 34 4.36 4.65 -2.51
C ALA A 34 4.41 6.19 -2.55
N VAL A 35 5.45 6.80 -1.97
CA VAL A 35 5.62 8.27 -2.01
C VAL A 35 6.31 8.67 -3.32
N PRO A 36 5.72 9.58 -4.12
CA PRO A 36 6.36 10.10 -5.32
C PRO A 36 7.64 10.88 -5.01
N ALA A 37 8.62 10.83 -5.93
CA ALA A 37 9.91 11.53 -5.76
C ALA A 37 9.78 13.07 -5.63
N TYR A 38 8.72 13.65 -6.18
CA TYR A 38 8.43 15.09 -6.08
C TYR A 38 6.92 15.34 -6.13
N GLY A 39 6.49 16.43 -5.52
CA GLY A 39 5.09 16.84 -5.53
C GLY A 39 4.80 17.90 -4.48
N LYS A 40 3.70 18.63 -4.67
CA LYS A 40 3.29 19.75 -3.80
C LYS A 40 3.19 19.38 -2.32
N TYR A 41 2.88 18.11 -2.01
CA TYR A 41 2.64 17.62 -0.65
C TYR A 41 3.65 16.57 -0.16
N VAL A 42 4.76 16.37 -0.87
CA VAL A 42 5.76 15.33 -0.50
C VAL A 42 6.60 15.74 0.73
N HIS A 43 6.70 17.04 1.02
CA HIS A 43 7.56 17.58 2.10
C HIS A 43 6.81 18.48 3.09
N THR A 44 5.47 18.44 3.10
CA THR A 44 4.70 19.15 4.12
C THR A 44 4.83 18.43 5.45
N LYS A 45 5.51 19.09 6.41
CA LYS A 45 5.66 18.67 7.80
C LYS A 45 4.35 18.76 8.57
#